data_AF-A0A6L5H4F4-F1
#
_entry.id   AF-A0A6L5H4F4-F1
#
_cell.length_a   1.000
_cell.length_b   1.000
_cell.length_c   1.000
_cell.angle_alpha   90.00
_cell.angle_beta   90.00
_cell.angle_gamma   90.00
#
_symmetry.space_group_name_H-M   'P 1'
#
loop_
_entity.id
_entity.type
_entity.pdbx_description
1 polymer ?
#
loop_
_entity_poly.entity_id
_entity_poly.type
_entity_poly.pdbx_seq_one_letter_code
_entity_poly.pdbx_strand_id
1 'polypeptide(L)' 'MEVMALPSKEMMQFYTEIYPWIKTSFPDDTTPRFLFKDNTPGHILEMFEQIKENLGYDYAM' A
#
# COMPACT_ATOMS: atom_id res chain seq x y z
N MET A 1 -8.99 -3.25 28.05
CA MET A 1 -9.40 -2.18 27.12
C MET A 1 -8.67 -2.43 25.82
N GLU A 2 -9.36 -2.93 24.79
CA GLU A 2 -8.81 -2.91 23.44
C GLU A 2 -8.75 -1.45 23.02
N VAL A 3 -7.55 -0.89 22.98
CA VAL A 3 -7.33 0.38 22.32
C VAL A 3 -7.50 0.06 20.84
N MET A 4 -8.65 0.41 20.25
CA MET A 4 -8.75 0.42 18.79
C MET A 4 -7.76 1.47 18.31
N ALA A 5 -6.54 1.04 17.99
CA ALA A 5 -5.55 1.92 17.41
C ALA A 5 -6.17 2.46 16.12
N LEU A 6 -6.41 3.77 16.08
CA LEU A 6 -6.85 4.41 14.86
C LEU A 6 -5.80 4.12 13.78
N PRO A 7 -6.20 3.72 12.57
CA PRO A 7 -5.26 3.47 11.49
C PRO A 7 -4.42 4.74 11.25
N SER A 8 -3.13 4.55 10.96
CA SER A 8 -2.26 5.67 10.65
C SER A 8 -2.74 6.41 9.40
N LYS A 9 -2.30 7.67 9.24
CA LYS A 9 -2.64 8.46 8.06
C LYS A 9 -2.19 7.76 6.77
N GLU A 10 -1.01 7.14 6.80
CA GLU A 10 -0.44 6.36 5.69
C GLU A 10 -1.31 5.14 5.39
N MET A 11 -1.77 4.42 6.42
CA MET A 11 -2.65 3.27 6.24
C MET A 11 -3.99 3.68 5.64
N MET A 12 -4.57 4.80 6.07
CA MET A 12 -5.79 5.34 5.46
C MET A 12 -5.55 5.71 3.99
N GLN A 13 -4.50 6.48 3.70
CA GLN A 13 -4.12 6.88 2.35
C GLN A 13 -3.91 5.68 1.43
N PHE A 14 -3.25 4.63 1.93
CA PHE A 14 -3.07 3.39 1.20
C PHE A 14 -4.41 2.80 0.78
N TYR A 15 -5.35 2.60 1.71
CA TYR A 15 -6.63 1.97 1.38
C TYR A 15 -7.57 2.85 0.55
N THR A 16 -7.52 4.18 0.70
CA THR A 16 -8.44 5.09 -0.01
C THR A 16 -7.95 5.47 -1.40
N GLU A 17 -6.65 5.70 -1.58
CA GLU A 17 -6.11 6.28 -2.81
C GLU A 17 -5.30 5.28 -3.63
N ILE A 18 -4.53 4.38 -2.98
CA ILE A 18 -3.56 3.50 -3.65
C ILE A 18 -4.14 2.11 -3.93
N TYR A 19 -4.79 1.49 -2.95
CA TYR A 19 -5.33 0.13 -3.03
C TYR A 19 -6.25 -0.11 -4.24
N PRO A 20 -7.09 0.85 -4.69
CA PRO A 20 -7.90 0.69 -5.90
C PRO A 20 -7.08 0.42 -7.18
N TRP A 21 -5.80 0.77 -7.20
CA TRP A 21 -4.88 0.59 -8.34
C TRP A 21 -4.07 -0.70 -8.28
N ILE A 22 -4.22 -1.47 -7.20
CA ILE A 22 -3.54 -2.75 -7.05
C ILE A 22 -4.25 -3.80 -7.91
N LYS A 23 -3.46 -4.53 -8.69
CA LYS A 23 -3.87 -5.66 -9.53
C LYS A 23 -3.86 -6.96 -8.74
N THR A 24 -2.83 -7.18 -7.93
CA THR A 24 -2.73 -8.32 -7.02
C THR A 24 -1.83 -8.00 -5.83
N SER A 25 -2.03 -8.70 -4.72
CA SER A 25 -1.19 -8.62 -3.52
C SER A 25 -0.56 -9.98 -3.20
N PHE A 26 0.59 -9.94 -2.54
CA PHE A 26 1.34 -11.09 -2.04
C PHE A 26 1.57 -10.91 -0.53
N PRO A 27 0.55 -11.15 0.29
CA PRO A 27 0.60 -10.91 1.74
C PRO A 27 1.41 -11.95 2.50
N ASP A 28 1.66 -13.13 1.92
CA ASP A 28 2.36 -14.24 2.57
C ASP A 28 3.90 -14.09 2.56
N ASP A 29 4.42 -13.07 1.87
CA ASP A 29 5.84 -12.75 1.87
C ASP A 29 6.25 -12.11 3.21
N THR A 30 7.54 -12.21 3.55
CA THR A 30 8.10 -11.54 4.74
C THR A 30 7.83 -10.03 4.76
N THR A 31 7.70 -9.45 3.57
CA THR A 31 7.28 -8.07 3.32
C THR A 31 6.10 -8.14 2.35
N PRO A 32 4.88 -7.70 2.72
CA PRO A 32 3.75 -7.69 1.80
C PRO A 32 4.06 -6.92 0.52
N ARG A 33 3.91 -7.58 -0.64
CA ARG A 33 4.18 -6.99 -1.95
C ARG A 33 2.92 -6.73 -2.75
N PHE A 34 2.94 -5.68 -3.56
CA PHE A 34 1.80 -5.27 -4.38
C PHE A 34 2.19 -5.09 -5.84
N LEU A 35 1.41 -5.69 -6.73
CA LEU A 35 1.51 -5.47 -8.17
C LEU A 35 0.44 -4.45 -8.57
N PHE A 36 0.84 -3.38 -9.24
CA PHE A 36 -0.06 -2.33 -9.72
C PHE A 36 -0.65 -2.68 -11.10
N LYS A 37 -1.79 -2.07 -11.43
CA LYS A 37 -2.38 -2.16 -12.77
C LYS A 37 -1.49 -1.43 -13.79
N ASP A 38 -1.46 -1.93 -15.03
CA ASP A 38 -0.58 -1.41 -16.09
C ASP A 38 -0.85 0.07 -16.46
N ASN A 39 -2.07 0.56 -16.19
CA ASN A 39 -2.48 1.94 -16.44
C ASN A 39 -2.51 2.82 -15.18
N THR A 40 -1.81 2.41 -14.11
CA THR A 40 -1.75 3.18 -12.87
C THR A 40 -1.11 4.55 -13.11
N PRO A 41 -1.75 5.66 -12.72
CA PRO A 41 -1.17 6.99 -12.86
C PRO A 41 0.14 7.12 -12.08
N GLY A 42 1.13 7.83 -12.64
CA GLY A 42 2.43 8.01 -12.00
C GLY A 42 2.36 8.58 -10.57
N HIS A 43 1.45 9.52 -10.33
CA HIS A 43 1.28 10.11 -8.98
C HIS A 43 0.83 9.08 -7.93
N ILE A 44 0.10 8.02 -8.31
CA ILE A 44 -0.28 6.95 -7.38
C ILE A 44 0.93 6.11 -6.99
N LEU A 45 1.81 5.84 -7.96
CA LEU A 45 3.07 5.13 -7.69
C LEU A 45 3.98 5.97 -6.79
N GLU A 46 4.08 7.29 -7.04
CA GLU A 46 4.81 8.21 -6.18
C GLU A 46 4.25 8.26 -4.74
N MET A 47 2.92 8.27 -4.59
CA MET A 47 2.28 8.20 -3.27
C MET A 47 2.60 6.90 -2.55
N PHE A 48 2.57 5.77 -3.25
CA PHE A 48 2.94 4.49 -2.65
C PHE A 48 4.42 4.46 -2.26
N GLU A 49 5.32 4.97 -3.11
CA GLU A 49 6.75 5.08 -2.81
C GLU A 49 7.01 5.82 -1.49
N GLN A 50 6.28 6.91 -1.24
CA GLN A 50 6.43 7.72 -0.04
C GLN A 50 5.99 7.03 1.25
N ILE A 51 5.08 6.06 1.17
CA ILE A 51 4.47 5.43 2.36
C ILE A 51 4.87 3.96 2.56
N LYS A 52 5.40 3.29 1.53
CA LYS A 52 5.62 1.83 1.55
C LYS A 52 6.56 1.41 2.68
N GLU A 53 7.64 2.15 2.93
CA GLU A 53 8.60 1.83 4.00
C GLU A 53 7.97 1.96 5.39
N ASN A 54 7.16 3.01 5.60
CA ASN A 54 6.46 3.24 6.88
C ASN A 54 5.42 2.16 7.18
N LEU A 55 4.87 1.53 6.14
CA LEU A 55 3.89 0.46 6.25
C LEU A 55 4.51 -0.95 6.17
N GLY A 56 5.82 -1.05 5.92
CA GLY A 56 6.51 -2.33 5.72
C GLY A 56 6.06 -3.05 4.45
N TYR A 57 5.74 -2.32 3.40
CA TYR A 57 5.27 -2.82 2.11
C TYR A 57 6.33 -2.65 1.03
N ASP A 58 6.19 -3.39 -0.08
CA ASP A 58 7.04 -3.20 -1.25
C ASP A 58 6.32 -3.52 -2.57
N TYR A 59 6.99 -3.28 -3.70
CA TYR A 59 6.48 -3.69 -5.01
C TYR A 59 6.68 -5.18 -5.25
N ALA A 60 5.75 -5.78 -5.98
CA ALA A 60 5.99 -7.05 -6.64
C ALA A 60 6.81 -6.82 -7.92
N MET A 61 7.90 -7.56 -8.09
CA MET A 61 8.70 -7.60 -9.32
C MET A 61 8.04 -8.48 -10.38
#